data_AF-A0A1G2VNG3-F1
#
_entry.id   AF-A0A1G2VNG3-F1
#
_cell.length_a   1.000
_cell.length_b   1.000
_cell.length_c   1.000
_cell.angle_alpha   90.00
_cell.angle_beta   90.00
_cell.angle_gamma   90.00
#
_symmetry.space_group_name_H-M   'P 1'
#
loop_
_entity.id
_entity.type
_entity.pdbx_description
1 polymer ?
#
loop_
_entity_poly.entity_id
_entity_poly.type
_entity_poly.pdbx_seq_one_letter_code
_entity_poly.pdbx_strand_id
1 'polypeptide(L)'
;MTTKKMITLTPDKKLNQAIWWVFQELRKEHLAVSSEKSVSFEYCKRGDTPSLEDQRRALKFLSGNGMIRITNDNYPAPFNQYGGGGFGARVLGVKPIGHDIDILQPKFDKFYRQVSKMPEIKALASISSGYLIDRDSNGNYFYNGKRIEMNREAIYYKIFDALYLRGNQDGFLSYEDIENHLIKNGVSTSNTKAERNKRILNAITNKQQGLFRTAKVSGKGFLNKTPDGGKLIDPIRGDGLRLNNPKI
;
A
#
# COMPACT_ATOMS: atom_id res chain seq x y z
N MET A 1 -7.05 -30.87 -23.57
CA MET A 1 -6.66 -29.99 -24.69
C MET A 1 -7.33 -28.65 -24.48
N THR A 2 -6.54 -27.62 -24.15
CA THR A 2 -7.03 -26.23 -24.01
C THR A 2 -6.04 -25.35 -24.76
N THR A 3 -6.38 -24.98 -25.99
CA THR A 3 -5.57 -24.09 -26.82
C THR A 3 -5.70 -22.68 -26.30
N LYS A 4 -4.74 -22.30 -25.44
CA LYS A 4 -4.57 -20.92 -24.96
C LYS A 4 -4.11 -20.07 -26.15
N LYS A 5 -5.05 -19.36 -26.77
CA LYS A 5 -4.76 -18.44 -27.88
C LYS A 5 -3.95 -17.27 -27.32
N MET A 6 -2.64 -17.31 -27.56
CA MET A 6 -1.71 -16.28 -27.14
C MET A 6 -1.94 -15.05 -28.02
N ILE A 7 -2.51 -14.00 -27.45
CA ILE A 7 -2.66 -12.72 -28.16
C ILE A 7 -1.30 -12.02 -28.10
N THR A 8 -0.54 -12.13 -29.18
CA THR A 8 0.71 -11.43 -29.37
C THR A 8 0.39 -9.99 -29.75
N LEU A 9 0.55 -9.09 -28.77
CA LEU A 9 0.29 -7.67 -28.91
C LEU A 9 1.35 -6.98 -29.79
N THR A 10 0.93 -5.95 -30.53
CA THR A 10 1.85 -5.15 -31.34
C THR A 10 2.69 -4.19 -30.47
N PRO A 11 3.98 -3.97 -30.81
CA PRO A 11 4.94 -3.27 -29.94
C PRO A 11 4.59 -1.80 -29.55
N ASP A 12 3.99 -0.98 -30.42
CA ASP A 12 3.78 0.46 -30.15
C ASP A 12 2.52 0.79 -29.32
N LYS A 13 1.52 -0.09 -29.32
CA LYS A 13 0.24 0.14 -28.61
C LYS A 13 0.29 -0.17 -27.12
N LYS A 14 1.18 -1.06 -26.67
CA LYS A 14 1.53 -1.22 -25.24
C LYS A 14 2.45 -0.11 -24.74
N LEU A 15 3.24 0.47 -25.64
CA LEU A 15 4.24 1.48 -25.34
C LEU A 15 3.59 2.80 -24.93
N ASN A 16 2.56 3.26 -25.67
CA ASN A 16 1.77 4.47 -25.35
C ASN A 16 0.88 4.34 -24.10
N GLN A 17 0.46 3.14 -23.74
CA GLN A 17 -0.48 2.91 -22.63
C GLN A 17 0.20 2.91 -21.25
N ALA A 18 1.49 2.59 -21.23
CA ALA A 18 2.33 2.53 -20.03
C ALA A 18 3.15 3.80 -19.80
N ILE A 19 3.50 4.57 -20.85
CA ILE A 19 4.38 5.75 -20.72
C ILE A 19 3.70 6.94 -20.03
N TRP A 20 2.37 7.00 -20.07
CA TRP A 20 1.64 8.17 -19.62
C TRP A 20 0.96 8.02 -18.25
N TRP A 21 0.46 6.84 -17.90
CA TRP A 21 -0.05 6.61 -16.54
C TRP A 21 1.05 6.87 -15.48
N VAL A 22 2.27 6.65 -15.96
CA VAL A 22 3.63 6.93 -15.50
C VAL A 22 4.04 8.42 -15.44
N PHE A 23 3.25 9.36 -15.95
CA PHE A 23 3.40 10.75 -15.51
C PHE A 23 2.54 11.13 -14.32
N GLN A 24 1.82 10.12 -13.83
CA GLN A 24 1.76 9.72 -12.43
C GLN A 24 1.15 10.73 -11.44
N GLU A 25 0.57 10.13 -10.41
CA GLU A 25 1.19 10.18 -9.07
C GLU A 25 2.38 11.17 -8.84
N LEU A 26 3.38 11.29 -9.74
CA LEU A 26 4.48 12.25 -9.93
C LEU A 26 4.05 13.70 -9.92
N ARG A 27 2.76 13.99 -9.94
CA ARG A 27 2.29 15.31 -9.55
C ARG A 27 1.14 15.38 -8.58
N LYS A 28 0.43 14.29 -8.29
CA LYS A 28 -0.69 14.32 -7.32
C LYS A 28 -0.24 14.54 -5.88
N GLU A 29 1.04 14.35 -5.63
CA GLU A 29 1.70 14.77 -4.42
C GLU A 29 2.54 16.04 -4.62
N HIS A 30 2.61 16.64 -5.81
CA HIS A 30 3.34 17.91 -5.96
C HIS A 30 2.74 18.99 -5.06
N LEU A 31 1.49 18.80 -4.59
CA LEU A 31 0.71 19.79 -3.88
C LEU A 31 -0.32 19.16 -2.92
N ALA A 32 0.08 18.29 -1.99
CA ALA A 32 -0.67 18.10 -0.72
C ALA A 32 -0.57 19.38 0.17
N VAL A 33 -0.77 20.52 -0.47
CA VAL A 33 -0.95 21.87 0.07
C VAL A 33 -2.39 21.93 0.59
N SER A 34 -2.58 21.40 1.79
CA SER A 34 -3.12 22.07 2.97
C SER A 34 -2.80 21.13 4.13
N SER A 35 -2.24 21.65 5.22
CA SER A 35 -1.57 20.90 6.31
C SER A 35 -2.45 19.90 7.09
N GLU A 36 -3.68 19.63 6.66
CA GLU A 36 -4.69 18.95 7.49
C GLU A 36 -5.23 17.63 6.93
N LYS A 37 -4.82 17.17 5.74
CA LYS A 37 -5.35 15.91 5.17
C LYS A 37 -4.27 15.03 4.55
N SER A 38 -3.93 13.95 5.24
CA SER A 38 -3.13 12.85 4.69
C SER A 38 -4.00 11.96 3.80
N VAL A 39 -3.47 11.57 2.64
CA VAL A 39 -4.14 10.66 1.71
C VAL A 39 -3.17 9.52 1.38
N SER A 40 -3.57 8.27 1.60
CA SER A 40 -2.77 7.09 1.30
C SER A 40 -2.98 6.60 -0.15
N PHE A 41 -1.92 6.06 -0.74
CA PHE A 41 -1.92 5.51 -2.10
C PHE A 41 -1.26 4.12 -2.09
N GLU A 42 -1.83 3.17 -2.84
CA GLU A 42 -1.26 1.83 -3.01
C GLU A 42 -0.38 1.80 -4.26
N TYR A 43 0.88 1.41 -4.10
CA TYR A 43 1.82 1.33 -5.22
C TYR A 43 1.56 0.07 -6.05
N CYS A 44 1.25 0.23 -7.34
CA CYS A 44 1.11 -0.89 -8.27
C CYS A 44 2.43 -1.17 -8.98
N LYS A 45 2.82 -2.45 -9.08
CA LYS A 45 4.05 -2.85 -9.78
C LYS A 45 3.89 -2.65 -11.29
N ARG A 46 5.01 -2.57 -12.00
CA ARG A 46 5.05 -2.49 -13.47
C ARG A 46 4.32 -3.68 -14.08
N GLY A 47 3.11 -3.46 -14.63
CA GLY A 47 2.25 -4.49 -15.21
C GLY A 47 0.94 -4.72 -14.46
N ASP A 48 0.79 -4.20 -13.24
CA ASP A 48 -0.47 -4.21 -12.50
C ASP A 48 -1.36 -3.05 -12.93
N THR A 49 -2.68 -3.29 -12.98
CA THR A 49 -3.66 -2.24 -13.26
C THR A 49 -3.90 -1.45 -11.96
N PRO A 50 -3.76 -0.13 -11.98
CA PRO A 50 -3.91 0.68 -10.78
C PRO A 50 -5.31 0.61 -10.18
N SER A 51 -5.43 0.92 -8.89
CA SER A 51 -6.74 0.94 -8.24
C SER A 51 -7.67 1.93 -8.95
N LEU A 52 -8.98 1.63 -8.98
CA LEU A 52 -9.96 2.50 -9.62
C LEU A 52 -10.01 3.91 -8.99
N GLU A 53 -9.70 4.01 -7.69
CA GLU A 53 -9.64 5.30 -6.98
C GLU A 53 -8.41 6.13 -7.41
N ASP A 54 -7.26 5.51 -7.64
CA ASP A 54 -6.08 6.21 -8.17
C ASP A 54 -6.30 6.73 -9.57
N GLN A 55 -6.92 5.90 -10.42
CA GLN A 55 -7.32 6.31 -11.77
C GLN A 55 -8.27 7.52 -11.71
N ARG A 56 -9.32 7.47 -10.88
CA ARG A 56 -10.27 8.59 -10.69
C ARG A 56 -9.57 9.87 -10.21
N ARG A 57 -8.63 9.77 -9.27
CA ARG A 57 -7.85 10.92 -8.80
C ARG A 57 -7.00 11.54 -9.91
N ALA A 58 -6.42 10.73 -10.80
CA ALA A 58 -5.60 11.23 -11.91
C ALA A 58 -6.43 12.02 -12.89
N LEU A 59 -7.55 11.42 -13.27
CA LEU A 59 -8.49 12.04 -14.20
C LEU A 59 -9.05 13.35 -13.65
N LYS A 60 -9.40 13.39 -12.35
CA LYS A 60 -9.85 14.62 -11.70
C LYS A 60 -8.80 15.73 -11.74
N PHE A 61 -7.54 15.42 -11.43
CA PHE A 61 -6.44 16.39 -11.48
C PHE A 61 -6.22 16.92 -12.91
N LEU A 62 -6.09 16.02 -13.88
CA LEU A 62 -5.80 16.39 -15.27
C LEU A 62 -6.97 17.16 -15.91
N SER A 63 -8.20 16.76 -15.60
CA SER A 63 -9.40 17.45 -16.08
C SER A 63 -9.57 18.82 -15.44
N GLY A 64 -9.35 18.94 -14.12
CA GLY A 64 -9.42 20.21 -13.40
C GLY A 64 -8.38 21.24 -13.88
N ASN A 65 -7.25 20.78 -14.41
CA ASN A 65 -6.22 21.65 -15.00
C ASN A 65 -6.41 21.90 -16.51
N GLY A 66 -7.49 21.39 -17.11
CA GLY A 66 -7.77 21.52 -18.55
C GLY A 66 -6.71 20.88 -19.44
N MET A 67 -6.09 19.79 -18.97
CA MET A 67 -5.12 18.98 -19.73
C MET A 67 -5.81 17.83 -20.47
N ILE A 68 -6.93 17.36 -19.92
CA ILE A 68 -7.82 16.40 -20.57
C ILE A 68 -9.26 16.88 -20.44
N ARG A 69 -10.15 16.38 -21.30
CA ARG A 69 -11.59 16.50 -21.16
C ARG A 69 -12.19 15.09 -21.12
N ILE A 70 -12.97 14.78 -20.09
CA ILE A 70 -13.74 13.54 -20.03
C ILE A 70 -14.95 13.72 -20.94
N THR A 71 -15.03 12.95 -22.02
CA THR A 71 -16.11 13.03 -23.00
C THR A 71 -17.29 12.16 -22.59
N ASN A 72 -17.03 11.02 -21.97
CA ASN A 72 -18.07 10.10 -21.52
C ASN A 72 -17.67 9.34 -20.26
N ASP A 73 -18.66 9.04 -19.42
CA ASP A 73 -18.51 8.17 -18.26
C ASP A 73 -19.12 6.81 -18.56
N ASN A 74 -18.33 5.74 -18.46
CA ASN A 74 -18.78 4.38 -18.72
C ASN A 74 -19.24 3.74 -17.40
N TYR A 75 -20.51 3.33 -17.31
CA TYR A 75 -21.10 2.68 -16.12
C TYR A 75 -21.34 1.18 -16.35
N PRO A 76 -21.40 0.35 -15.29
CA PRO A 76 -21.75 -1.06 -15.44
C PRO A 76 -23.25 -1.23 -15.73
N ALA A 77 -23.64 -2.37 -16.32
CA ALA A 77 -25.06 -2.71 -16.47
C ALA A 77 -25.74 -2.90 -15.10
N PRO A 78 -27.03 -2.53 -14.94
CA PRO A 78 -27.95 -1.98 -15.96
C PRO A 78 -27.81 -0.46 -16.16
N PHE A 79 -26.90 0.19 -15.44
CA PHE A 79 -26.81 1.66 -15.42
C PHE A 79 -26.34 2.27 -16.75
N ASN A 80 -25.71 1.50 -17.61
CA ASN A 80 -25.37 1.88 -18.99
C ASN A 80 -26.57 1.94 -19.95
N GLN A 81 -27.74 1.39 -19.58
CA GLN A 81 -28.92 1.32 -20.46
C GLN A 81 -29.87 2.50 -20.30
N TYR A 82 -29.73 3.32 -19.25
CA TYR A 82 -30.56 4.51 -19.09
C TYR A 82 -30.13 5.58 -20.10
N GLY A 83 -30.98 5.81 -21.11
CA GLY A 83 -30.79 6.82 -22.16
C GLY A 83 -30.44 8.17 -21.55
N GLY A 84 -29.21 8.61 -21.77
CA GLY A 84 -28.61 9.76 -21.07
C GLY A 84 -27.29 9.43 -20.34
N GLY A 85 -26.84 8.16 -20.37
CA GLY A 85 -25.41 7.79 -20.29
C GLY A 85 -24.68 8.07 -18.97
N GLY A 86 -25.39 8.44 -17.90
CA GLY A 86 -24.75 8.68 -16.60
C GLY A 86 -25.58 9.45 -15.60
N PHE A 87 -26.66 10.13 -16.04
CA PHE A 87 -27.49 10.91 -15.13
C PHE A 87 -28.14 10.05 -14.03
N GLY A 88 -28.80 8.95 -14.41
CA GLY A 88 -29.40 8.02 -13.44
C GLY A 88 -28.37 7.36 -12.52
N ALA A 89 -27.20 7.02 -13.05
CA ALA A 89 -26.11 6.44 -12.27
C ALA A 89 -25.57 7.44 -11.23
N ARG A 90 -25.41 8.72 -11.61
CA ARG A 90 -24.96 9.80 -10.70
C ARG A 90 -25.97 10.10 -9.60
N VAL A 91 -27.26 10.14 -9.93
CA VAL A 91 -28.35 10.32 -8.93
C VAL A 91 -28.34 9.20 -7.90
N LEU A 92 -28.04 7.97 -8.33
CA LEU A 92 -27.94 6.79 -7.46
C LEU A 92 -26.56 6.62 -6.80
N GLY A 93 -25.63 7.57 -6.99
CA GLY A 93 -24.29 7.51 -6.41
C GLY A 93 -23.40 6.39 -6.96
N VAL A 94 -23.78 5.78 -8.09
CA VAL A 94 -23.00 4.73 -8.75
C VAL A 94 -21.78 5.38 -9.40
N LYS A 95 -20.60 4.81 -9.16
CA LYS A 95 -19.35 5.32 -9.73
C LYS A 95 -19.10 4.70 -11.12
N PRO A 96 -18.53 5.45 -12.08
CA PRO A 96 -18.19 4.91 -13.39
C PRO A 96 -17.06 3.87 -13.30
N ILE A 97 -17.09 2.90 -14.19
CA ILE A 97 -16.08 1.85 -14.37
C ILE A 97 -15.00 2.22 -15.39
N GLY A 98 -15.23 3.26 -16.20
CA GLY A 98 -14.27 3.78 -17.17
C GLY A 98 -14.64 5.19 -17.64
N HIS A 99 -13.72 5.82 -18.38
CA HIS A 99 -13.92 7.16 -18.93
C HIS A 99 -13.33 7.23 -20.34
N ASP A 100 -14.06 7.87 -21.24
CA ASP A 100 -13.53 8.28 -22.53
C ASP A 100 -12.91 9.67 -22.37
N ILE A 101 -11.68 9.86 -22.88
CA ILE A 101 -10.88 11.05 -22.63
C ILE A 101 -10.34 11.66 -23.92
N ASP A 102 -10.46 12.97 -24.03
CA ASP A 102 -9.75 13.78 -25.02
C ASP A 102 -8.52 14.42 -24.37
N ILE A 103 -7.38 14.35 -25.04
CA ILE A 103 -6.15 15.01 -24.61
C ILE A 103 -6.12 16.43 -25.19
N LEU A 104 -6.00 17.44 -24.31
CA LEU A 104 -6.02 18.86 -24.71
C LEU A 104 -4.59 19.39 -24.89
N GLN A 105 -4.15 19.45 -26.14
CA GLN A 105 -2.89 20.09 -26.53
C GLN A 105 -3.05 21.62 -26.68
N PRO A 106 -1.98 22.41 -26.47
CA PRO A 106 -0.61 22.03 -26.12
C PRO A 106 -0.37 21.89 -24.61
N LYS A 107 -1.42 22.11 -23.79
CA LYS A 107 -1.29 22.12 -22.32
C LYS A 107 -0.78 20.80 -21.78
N PHE A 108 -1.30 19.70 -22.32
CA PHE A 108 -0.84 18.36 -21.96
C PHE A 108 0.63 18.15 -22.31
N ASP A 109 1.10 18.55 -23.49
CA ASP A 109 2.49 18.38 -23.89
C ASP A 109 3.45 19.21 -23.02
N LYS A 110 3.05 20.43 -22.66
CA LYS A 110 3.81 21.29 -21.75
C LYS A 110 3.95 20.63 -20.38
N PHE A 111 2.86 20.09 -19.85
CA PHE A 111 2.85 19.33 -18.61
C PHE A 111 3.73 18.10 -18.71
N TYR A 112 3.55 17.31 -19.76
CA TYR A 112 4.32 16.10 -20.04
C TYR A 112 5.82 16.41 -20.03
N ARG A 113 6.26 17.41 -20.79
CA ARG A 113 7.67 17.85 -20.81
C ARG A 113 8.19 18.31 -19.44
N GLN A 114 7.35 18.93 -18.61
CA GLN A 114 7.75 19.32 -17.25
C GLN A 114 7.99 18.08 -16.38
N VAL A 115 7.09 17.11 -16.40
CA VAL A 115 7.21 15.92 -15.55
C VAL A 115 8.27 14.94 -16.10
N SER A 116 8.45 14.84 -17.42
CA SER A 116 9.53 14.04 -18.03
C SER A 116 10.93 14.57 -17.73
N LYS A 117 11.06 15.84 -17.34
CA LYS A 117 12.34 16.45 -16.92
C LYS A 117 12.57 16.35 -15.41
N MET A 118 11.59 15.91 -14.63
CA MET A 118 11.80 15.67 -13.21
C MET A 118 12.71 14.44 -13.03
N PRO A 119 13.71 14.48 -12.14
CA PRO A 119 14.56 13.33 -11.89
C PRO A 119 13.70 12.13 -11.47
N GLU A 120 14.00 10.96 -12.03
CA GLU A 120 13.32 9.72 -11.68
C GLU A 120 13.45 9.52 -10.17
N ILE A 121 12.32 9.55 -9.46
CA ILE A 121 12.29 9.36 -8.02
C ILE A 121 12.62 7.88 -7.76
N LYS A 122 13.90 7.56 -7.68
CA LYS A 122 14.39 6.29 -7.13
C LYS A 122 14.24 6.24 -5.60
N ALA A 123 13.63 7.25 -4.97
CA ALA A 123 13.74 7.49 -3.53
C ALA A 123 12.53 8.19 -2.84
N LEU A 124 11.28 7.97 -3.25
CA LEU A 124 10.09 8.29 -2.41
C LEU A 124 9.39 7.05 -1.86
N ALA A 125 9.90 5.84 -2.14
CA ALA A 125 9.54 4.63 -1.40
C ALA A 125 10.06 4.63 0.06
N SER A 126 10.70 5.73 0.48
CA SER A 126 11.21 5.99 1.81
C SER A 126 10.98 7.46 2.13
N ILE A 127 9.72 7.91 2.16
CA ILE A 127 9.39 8.93 3.15
C ILE A 127 9.58 8.21 4.47
N SER A 128 10.82 8.18 4.99
CA SER A 128 11.06 7.67 6.32
C SER A 128 10.14 8.49 7.19
N SER A 129 9.21 7.85 7.89
CA SER A 129 8.20 8.57 8.67
C SER A 129 8.83 9.32 9.86
N GLY A 130 10.17 9.32 9.93
CA GLY A 130 10.98 9.78 11.03
C GLY A 130 10.92 8.79 12.18
N TYR A 131 10.51 7.54 11.95
CA TYR A 131 10.35 6.51 12.98
C TYR A 131 11.39 5.40 12.82
N LEU A 132 11.64 4.69 13.92
CA LEU A 132 12.61 3.59 13.96
C LEU A 132 12.25 2.43 13.04
N ILE A 133 10.98 2.08 12.95
CA ILE A 133 10.41 1.15 11.99
C ILE A 133 9.61 1.94 10.97
N ASP A 134 9.95 1.75 9.70
CA ASP A 134 9.17 2.21 8.56
C ASP A 134 8.63 1.03 7.76
N ARG A 135 7.57 1.27 6.99
CA ARG A 135 6.99 0.31 6.05
C ARG A 135 6.83 0.96 4.68
N ASP A 136 7.38 0.35 3.64
CA ASP A 136 7.14 0.80 2.27
C ASP A 136 5.78 0.34 1.73
N SER A 137 5.42 0.86 0.56
CA SER A 137 4.20 0.49 -0.15
C SER A 137 4.16 -0.97 -0.63
N ASN A 138 5.30 -1.66 -0.66
CA ASN A 138 5.40 -3.08 -0.99
C ASN A 138 5.25 -3.99 0.24
N GLY A 139 5.03 -3.41 1.43
CA GLY A 139 4.97 -4.13 2.71
C GLY A 139 6.33 -4.59 3.22
N ASN A 140 7.43 -4.02 2.75
CA ASN A 140 8.74 -4.25 3.36
C ASN A 140 8.91 -3.35 4.58
N TYR A 141 9.48 -3.92 5.63
CA TYR A 141 9.84 -3.18 6.84
C TYR A 141 11.30 -2.73 6.79
N PHE A 142 11.56 -1.58 7.37
CA PHE A 142 12.88 -0.99 7.51
C PHE A 142 13.11 -0.62 8.98
N TYR A 143 14.27 -0.97 9.52
CA TYR A 143 14.74 -0.56 10.84
C TYR A 143 15.84 0.48 10.65
N ASN A 144 15.60 1.73 11.07
CA ASN A 144 16.52 2.85 10.90
C ASN A 144 17.01 2.97 9.45
N GLY A 145 16.06 3.01 8.50
CA GLY A 145 16.30 3.08 7.05
C GLY A 145 16.86 1.80 6.40
N LYS A 146 17.15 0.75 7.16
CA LYS A 146 17.70 -0.52 6.64
C LYS A 146 16.63 -1.60 6.59
N ARG A 147 16.49 -2.27 5.45
CA ARG A 147 15.49 -3.32 5.27
C ARG A 147 15.63 -4.44 6.32
N ILE A 148 14.50 -4.84 6.89
CA ILE A 148 14.37 -6.04 7.71
C ILE A 148 14.03 -7.21 6.79
N GLU A 149 14.92 -8.18 6.72
CA GLU A 149 14.77 -9.42 5.95
C GLU A 149 13.93 -10.41 6.77
N MET A 150 12.74 -10.76 6.29
CA MET A 150 11.77 -11.60 6.98
C MET A 150 11.02 -12.50 5.99
N ASN A 151 10.63 -13.71 6.39
CA ASN A 151 9.73 -14.53 5.59
C ASN A 151 8.28 -14.05 5.76
N ARG A 152 7.65 -13.58 4.67
CA ARG A 152 6.28 -13.03 4.68
C ARG A 152 5.21 -14.07 5.03
N GLU A 153 5.47 -15.35 4.77
CA GLU A 153 4.53 -16.43 5.09
C GLU A 153 4.59 -16.83 6.57
N ALA A 154 5.66 -16.46 7.27
CA ALA A 154 5.83 -16.84 8.67
C ALA A 154 4.87 -16.10 9.59
N ILE A 155 4.42 -16.78 10.64
CA ILE A 155 3.49 -16.23 11.64
C ILE A 155 4.07 -14.95 12.27
N TYR A 156 5.37 -14.90 12.54
CA TYR A 156 6.01 -13.73 13.13
C TYR A 156 5.93 -12.48 12.25
N TYR A 157 5.93 -12.63 10.92
CA TYR A 157 5.75 -11.51 10.00
C TYR A 157 4.33 -10.99 10.08
N LYS A 158 3.34 -11.88 10.08
CA LYS A 158 1.92 -11.52 10.19
C LYS A 158 1.61 -10.83 11.53
N ILE A 159 2.25 -11.24 12.62
CA ILE A 159 2.15 -10.56 13.93
C ILE A 159 2.80 -9.18 13.87
N PHE A 160 3.99 -9.06 13.29
CA PHE A 160 4.67 -7.78 13.15
C PHE A 160 3.86 -6.79 12.29
N ASP A 161 3.25 -7.29 11.21
CA ASP A 161 2.37 -6.51 10.32
C ASP A 161 1.09 -6.07 11.04
N ALA A 162 0.49 -6.93 11.86
CA ALA A 162 -0.64 -6.57 12.71
C ALA A 162 -0.28 -5.44 13.69
N LEU A 163 0.86 -5.54 14.38
CA LEU A 163 1.32 -4.55 15.33
C LEU A 163 1.56 -3.19 14.68
N TYR A 164 2.22 -3.17 13.52
CA TYR A 164 2.51 -1.93 12.81
C TYR A 164 1.24 -1.25 12.27
N LEU A 165 0.31 -2.01 11.70
CA LEU A 165 -0.88 -1.45 11.04
C LEU A 165 -2.04 -1.14 11.99
N ARG A 166 -2.14 -1.85 13.12
CA ARG A 166 -3.31 -1.82 13.99
C ARG A 166 -3.01 -1.50 15.45
N GLY A 167 -1.74 -1.31 15.80
CA GLY A 167 -1.40 -0.77 17.12
C GLY A 167 -2.19 0.52 17.37
N ASN A 168 -2.65 0.69 18.60
CA ASN A 168 -3.23 1.97 19.01
C ASN A 168 -2.14 3.07 19.02
N GLN A 169 -2.46 4.27 19.53
CA GLN A 169 -1.50 5.38 19.60
C GLN A 169 -0.20 5.02 20.37
N ASP A 170 -0.26 4.08 21.31
CA ASP A 170 0.88 3.58 22.09
C ASP A 170 1.55 2.33 21.48
N GLY A 171 1.12 1.93 20.27
CA GLY A 171 1.59 0.72 19.59
C GLY A 171 1.13 -0.58 20.25
N PHE A 172 0.16 -0.54 21.17
CA PHE A 172 -0.39 -1.72 21.84
C PHE A 172 -1.46 -2.41 20.98
N LEU A 173 -1.43 -3.74 20.97
CA LEU A 173 -2.45 -4.58 20.36
C LEU A 173 -2.70 -5.83 21.24
N SER A 174 -3.98 -6.12 21.50
CA SER A 174 -4.36 -7.27 22.33
C SER A 174 -4.04 -8.60 21.63
N TYR A 175 -3.84 -9.67 22.41
CA TYR A 175 -3.66 -11.01 21.83
C TYR A 175 -4.85 -11.47 21.00
N GLU A 176 -6.06 -11.01 21.32
CA GLU A 176 -7.27 -11.33 20.58
C GLU A 176 -7.30 -10.63 19.22
N ASP A 177 -6.93 -9.36 19.16
CA ASP A 177 -6.85 -8.61 17.90
C ASP A 177 -5.75 -9.15 16.98
N ILE A 178 -4.62 -9.55 17.56
CA ILE A 178 -3.54 -10.22 16.83
C ILE A 178 -4.06 -11.54 16.24
N GLU A 179 -4.75 -12.37 17.03
CA GLU A 179 -5.32 -13.63 16.56
C GLU A 179 -6.33 -13.41 15.43
N ASN A 180 -7.23 -12.44 15.58
CA ASN A 180 -8.19 -12.07 14.54
C ASN A 180 -7.49 -11.63 13.24
N HIS A 181 -6.36 -10.95 13.34
CA HIS A 181 -5.52 -10.63 12.17
C HIS A 181 -4.90 -11.89 11.56
N LEU A 182 -4.39 -12.81 12.38
CA LEU A 182 -3.81 -14.08 11.93
C LEU A 182 -4.82 -14.96 11.18
N ILE A 183 -6.04 -15.10 11.71
CA ILE A 183 -7.14 -15.86 11.09
C ILE A 183 -7.49 -15.27 9.72
N LYS A 184 -7.63 -13.94 9.62
CA LYS A 184 -7.88 -13.26 8.34
C LYS A 184 -6.80 -13.51 7.30
N ASN A 185 -5.59 -13.86 7.74
CA ASN A 185 -4.45 -14.22 6.88
C ASN A 185 -4.20 -15.74 6.79
N GLY A 186 -5.23 -16.56 7.06
CA GLY A 186 -5.22 -18.01 6.85
C GLY A 186 -4.45 -18.82 7.90
N VAL A 187 -4.12 -18.24 9.06
CA VAL A 187 -3.47 -18.97 10.16
C VAL A 187 -4.55 -19.61 11.03
N SER A 188 -4.36 -20.87 11.41
CA SER A 188 -5.30 -21.61 12.26
C SER A 188 -5.52 -20.94 13.62
N THR A 189 -6.71 -21.14 14.18
CA THR A 189 -7.07 -20.68 15.53
C THR A 189 -6.46 -21.58 16.59
N SER A 190 -6.29 -21.03 17.80
CA SER A 190 -6.03 -21.84 19.00
C SER A 190 -7.34 -22.14 19.74
N ASN A 191 -7.40 -23.27 20.43
CA ASN A 191 -8.60 -23.69 21.15
C ASN A 191 -8.80 -22.90 22.47
N THR A 192 -7.71 -22.38 23.04
CA THR A 192 -7.74 -21.68 24.32
C THR A 192 -6.99 -20.34 24.28
N LYS A 193 -7.37 -19.41 25.18
CA LYS A 193 -6.66 -18.12 25.37
C LYS A 193 -5.18 -18.33 25.75
N ALA A 194 -4.89 -19.34 26.57
CA ALA A 194 -3.52 -19.63 27.00
C ALA A 194 -2.62 -20.10 25.84
N GLU A 195 -3.12 -21.02 25.01
CA GLU A 195 -2.40 -21.51 23.83
C GLU A 195 -2.20 -20.40 22.80
N ARG A 196 -3.23 -19.60 22.54
CA ARG A 196 -3.16 -18.41 21.67
C ARG A 196 -2.04 -17.47 22.09
N ASN A 197 -2.07 -17.04 23.36
CA ASN A 197 -1.10 -16.10 23.90
C ASN A 197 0.32 -16.69 23.85
N LYS A 198 0.49 -17.96 24.22
CA LYS A 198 1.78 -18.67 24.16
C LYS A 198 2.31 -18.76 22.73
N ARG A 199 1.46 -19.09 21.75
CA ARG A 199 1.82 -19.19 20.34
C ARG A 199 2.28 -17.86 19.77
N ILE A 200 1.51 -16.80 19.99
CA ILE A 200 1.84 -15.43 19.54
C ILE A 200 3.15 -14.98 20.18
N LEU A 201 3.30 -15.17 21.49
CA LEU A 201 4.52 -14.80 22.20
C LEU A 201 5.74 -15.57 21.69
N ASN A 202 5.62 -16.88 21.48
CA ASN A 202 6.70 -17.71 20.95
C ASN A 202 7.11 -17.28 19.53
N ALA A 203 6.15 -16.92 18.67
CA ALA A 203 6.48 -16.42 17.34
C ALA A 203 7.37 -15.17 17.38
N ILE A 204 7.30 -14.37 18.45
CA ILE A 204 8.16 -13.19 18.63
C ILE A 204 9.47 -13.53 19.38
N THR A 205 9.38 -14.23 20.50
CA THR A 205 10.47 -14.33 21.49
C THR A 205 11.23 -15.67 21.48
N ASN A 206 10.75 -16.69 20.77
CA ASN A 206 11.39 -18.01 20.76
C ASN A 206 12.83 -17.92 20.21
N LYS A 207 13.80 -18.47 20.97
CA LYS A 207 15.23 -18.39 20.64
C LYS A 207 15.65 -19.17 19.39
N GLN A 208 14.83 -20.10 18.91
CA GLN A 208 15.11 -20.93 17.75
C GLN A 208 14.37 -20.45 16.49
N GLN A 209 13.10 -20.06 16.64
CA GLN A 209 12.20 -19.78 15.49
C GLN A 209 11.48 -18.43 15.57
N GLY A 210 11.74 -17.61 16.60
CA GLY A 210 11.09 -16.32 16.78
C GLY A 210 11.56 -15.25 15.79
N LEU A 211 10.82 -14.14 15.74
CA LEU A 211 11.13 -12.96 14.94
C LEU A 211 12.60 -12.53 15.07
N PHE A 212 13.03 -12.22 16.30
CA PHE A 212 14.36 -11.65 16.56
C PHE A 212 15.51 -12.64 16.38
N ARG A 213 15.20 -13.94 16.25
CA ARG A 213 16.19 -14.95 15.89
C ARG A 213 16.36 -15.05 14.38
N THR A 214 15.26 -14.97 13.63
CA THR A 214 15.20 -15.33 12.21
C THR A 214 15.33 -14.12 11.29
N ALA A 215 14.79 -12.98 11.70
CA ALA A 215 14.87 -11.74 10.95
C ALA A 215 16.29 -11.17 10.97
N LYS A 216 16.67 -10.51 9.88
CA LYS A 216 17.99 -9.87 9.73
C LYS A 216 17.88 -8.43 9.28
N VAL A 217 18.84 -7.60 9.69
CA VAL A 217 19.04 -6.24 9.19
C VAL A 217 20.47 -6.15 8.70
N SER A 218 20.65 -5.94 7.39
CA SER A 218 21.97 -5.95 6.74
C SER A 218 22.77 -7.22 7.05
N GLY A 219 22.12 -8.40 6.94
CA GLY A 219 22.74 -9.70 7.22
C GLY A 219 22.99 -10.03 8.70
N LYS A 220 22.83 -9.07 9.62
CA LYS A 220 22.98 -9.28 11.08
C LYS A 220 21.64 -9.59 11.73
N GLY A 221 21.63 -10.33 12.84
CA GLY A 221 20.40 -10.66 13.55
C GLY A 221 19.64 -9.41 14.01
N PHE A 222 18.32 -9.43 13.85
CA PHE A 222 17.45 -8.32 14.25
C PHE A 222 17.24 -8.31 15.77
N LEU A 223 17.63 -7.23 16.44
CA LEU A 223 17.59 -7.15 17.90
C LEU A 223 16.27 -6.53 18.38
N ASN A 224 15.73 -7.06 19.47
CA ASN A 224 14.57 -6.49 20.16
C ASN A 224 14.99 -5.29 21.03
N LYS A 225 15.50 -4.23 20.42
CA LYS A 225 16.04 -3.07 21.14
C LYS A 225 15.75 -1.78 20.41
N THR A 226 15.37 -0.73 21.13
CA THR A 226 15.24 0.65 20.66
C THR A 226 16.54 1.44 20.94
N PRO A 227 16.78 2.59 20.30
CA PRO A 227 17.99 3.40 20.51
C PRO A 227 18.23 3.82 21.97
N ASP A 228 17.16 4.08 22.73
CA ASP A 228 17.18 4.40 24.16
C ASP A 228 17.43 3.19 25.08
N GLY A 229 17.53 1.99 24.51
CA GLY A 229 17.79 0.76 25.22
C GLY A 229 16.56 -0.03 25.66
N GLY A 230 15.35 0.48 25.42
CA GLY A 230 14.10 -0.23 25.60
C GLY A 230 13.94 -1.43 24.65
N LYS A 231 12.83 -2.17 24.79
CA LYS A 231 12.48 -3.24 23.83
C LYS A 231 11.69 -2.66 22.67
N LEU A 232 11.96 -3.12 21.45
CA LEU A 232 11.16 -2.77 20.27
C LEU A 232 9.75 -3.36 20.36
N ILE A 233 9.63 -4.63 20.75
CA ILE A 233 8.36 -5.29 21.04
C ILE A 233 8.37 -5.75 22.48
N ASP A 234 7.45 -5.21 23.28
CA ASP A 234 7.30 -5.54 24.69
C ASP A 234 6.02 -6.35 24.94
N PRO A 235 6.11 -7.57 25.50
CA PRO A 235 4.93 -8.34 25.88
C PRO A 235 4.31 -7.80 27.16
N ILE A 236 3.03 -7.45 27.09
CA ILE A 236 2.22 -7.06 28.24
C ILE A 236 1.53 -8.31 28.79
N ARG A 237 1.90 -8.70 30.01
CA ARG A 237 1.53 -10.01 30.60
C ARG A 237 0.02 -10.22 30.60
N GLY A 238 -0.44 -11.20 29.81
CA GLY A 238 -1.84 -11.62 29.74
C GLY A 238 -2.69 -10.85 28.72
N ASP A 239 -2.22 -9.68 28.28
CA ASP A 239 -3.03 -8.71 27.54
C ASP A 239 -2.68 -8.65 26.05
N GLY A 240 -1.39 -8.51 25.72
CA GLY A 240 -1.00 -8.33 24.33
C GLY A 240 0.47 -8.02 24.12
N LEU A 241 0.76 -7.37 23.00
CA LEU A 241 2.10 -6.92 22.62
C LEU A 241 2.07 -5.41 22.34
N ARG A 242 3.17 -4.73 22.65
CA ARG A 242 3.37 -3.31 22.32
C ARG A 242 4.56 -3.14 21.39
N LEU A 243 4.37 -2.45 20.27
CA LEU A 243 5.44 -2.02 19.37
C LEU A 243 5.90 -0.61 19.77
N ASN A 244 7.06 -0.51 20.39
CA ASN A 244 7.68 0.77 20.75
C ASN A 244 8.44 1.31 19.52
N ASN A 245 7.80 2.16 18.74
CA ASN A 245 8.37 2.74 17.53
C ASN A 245 8.64 4.24 17.74
N PRO A 246 9.79 4.64 18.34
CA PRO A 246 10.10 6.05 18.58
C PRO A 246 10.47 6.78 17.29
N LYS A 247 10.37 8.12 17.32
CA LYS A 247 10.94 8.97 16.28
C LYS A 247 12.47 9.04 16.38
N ILE A 248 13.17 9.13 15.25
CA ILE A 248 14.62 9.28 15.10
C ILE A 248 14.95 10.61 14.44
#